data_AF-X1KFS3-F1
#
_entry.id   AF-X1KFS3-F1
#
_cell.length_a   1.000
_cell.length_b   1.000
_cell.length_c   1.000
_cell.angle_alpha   90.00
_cell.angle_beta   90.00
_cell.angle_gamma   90.00
#
_symmetry.space_group_name_H-M   'P 1'
#
loop_
_entity.id
_entity.type
_entity.pdbx_description
1 polymer ?
#
loop_
_entity_poly.entity_id
_entity_poly.type
_entity_poly.pdbx_seq_one_letter_code
_entity_poly.pdbx_strand_id
1 'polypeptide(L)' 'MRESSSTKVSAILLAAGESKRMGKLKQLMPLGNTTIVEQTIDNLLSSGV' A
#
# COMPACT_ATOMS: atom_id res chain seq x y z
N MET A 1 -14.05 29.22 19.56
CA MET A 1 -14.05 27.82 19.09
C MET A 1 -12.80 27.65 18.23
N ARG A 2 -11.81 26.84 18.65
CA ARG A 2 -10.60 26.61 17.85
C ARG A 2 -10.91 25.52 16.84
N GLU A 3 -10.77 25.83 15.57
CA GLU A 3 -10.87 24.86 14.48
C GLU A 3 -9.62 23.99 14.51
N SER A 4 -9.79 22.72 14.89
CA SER A 4 -8.71 21.73 14.84
C SER A 4 -8.49 21.37 13.37
N SER A 5 -7.57 22.07 12.71
CA SER A 5 -7.10 21.67 11.38
C SER A 5 -6.46 20.29 11.49
N SER A 6 -7.19 19.25 11.06
CA SER A 6 -6.66 17.90 10.90
C SER A 6 -5.50 17.95 9.90
N THR A 7 -4.29 17.62 10.35
CA THR A 7 -3.14 17.43 9.45
C THR A 7 -3.47 16.29 8.50
N LYS A 8 -3.62 16.59 7.21
CA LYS A 8 -3.82 15.56 6.18
C LYS A 8 -2.48 14.88 5.93
N VAL A 9 -2.47 13.56 6.06
CA VAL A 9 -1.33 12.69 5.71
C VAL A 9 -1.72 11.95 4.44
N SER A 10 -0.75 11.65 3.57
CA SER A 10 -0.96 10.87 2.35
C SER A 10 0.20 9.88 2.19
N ALA A 11 -0.08 8.76 1.52
CA ALA A 11 0.92 7.73 1.25
C ALA A 11 1.19 7.55 -0.24
N ILE A 12 2.42 7.14 -0.55
CA ILE A 12 2.85 6.75 -1.90
C ILE A 12 3.37 5.31 -1.81
N LEU A 13 2.71 4.39 -2.52
CA LEU A 13 3.15 3.01 -2.65
C LEU A 13 4.00 2.83 -3.91
N LEU A 14 5.31 2.66 -3.75
CA LEU A 14 6.22 2.41 -4.86
C LEU A 14 6.08 0.97 -5.37
N ALA A 15 5.43 0.82 -6.52
CA ALA A 15 5.05 -0.47 -7.09
C ALA A 15 5.59 -0.68 -8.52
N ALA A 16 6.80 -0.19 -8.83
CA ALA A 16 7.39 -0.21 -10.18
C ALA A 16 8.62 -1.13 -10.34
N GLY A 17 8.80 -2.13 -9.47
CA GLY A 17 9.96 -3.02 -9.52
C GLY A 17 9.90 -4.11 -10.61
N GLU A 18 11.01 -4.35 -11.30
CA GLU A 18 11.15 -5.32 -12.42
C GLU A 18 10.91 -6.79 -12.06
N SER A 19 10.85 -7.15 -10.78
CA SER A 19 10.54 -8.51 -10.31
C SER A 19 11.47 -9.64 -10.82
N LYS A 20 12.75 -9.34 -11.13
CA LYS A 20 13.74 -10.28 -11.72
C LYS A 20 13.83 -11.65 -11.03
N ARG A 21 13.87 -11.70 -9.70
CA ARG A 21 13.99 -12.96 -8.94
C ARG A 21 12.71 -13.80 -8.96
N MET A 22 11.55 -13.14 -8.93
CA MET A 22 10.25 -13.83 -8.83
C MET A 22 9.69 -14.23 -10.20
N GLY A 23 10.19 -13.65 -11.29
CA GLY A 23 9.80 -13.97 -12.67
C GLY A 23 8.38 -13.52 -13.08
N LYS A 24 7.57 -13.05 -12.12
CA LYS A 24 6.24 -12.48 -12.30
C LYS A 24 6.15 -11.16 -11.53
N LEU A 25 5.21 -10.29 -11.90
CA LEU A 25 4.99 -9.01 -11.21
C LEU A 25 4.69 -9.26 -9.73
N LYS A 26 5.65 -8.96 -8.85
CA LYS A 26 5.61 -9.30 -7.41
C LYS A 26 4.34 -8.79 -6.73
N GLN A 27 3.88 -7.61 -7.13
CA GLN A 27 2.74 -6.88 -6.61
C GLN A 27 1.44 -7.67 -6.71
N LEU A 28 1.28 -8.47 -7.77
CA LEU A 28 0.09 -9.29 -8.02
C LEU A 28 0.24 -10.72 -7.54
N MET A 29 1.39 -11.08 -6.95
CA MET A 29 1.56 -12.42 -6.40
C MET A 29 0.65 -12.60 -5.17
N PRO A 30 0.12 -13.82 -4.97
CA PRO A 30 -0.74 -14.10 -3.84
C PRO A 30 0.02 -14.02 -2.51
N LEU A 31 -0.65 -13.49 -1.49
CA LEU A 31 -0.24 -13.51 -0.10
C LEU A 31 -1.46 -13.94 0.74
N GLY A 32 -1.56 -15.24 1.01
CA GLY A 32 -2.78 -15.81 1.57
C GLY A 32 -3.94 -15.70 0.57
N ASN A 33 -5.01 -14.99 0.97
CA ASN A 33 -6.21 -14.82 0.16
C ASN A 33 -6.24 -13.52 -0.67
N THR A 34 -5.21 -12.68 -0.56
CA THR A 34 -5.11 -11.38 -1.25
C THR A 34 -3.87 -11.34 -2.13
N THR A 35 -3.64 -10.22 -2.81
CA THR A 35 -2.37 -9.93 -3.46
C THR A 35 -1.45 -9.11 -2.55
N ILE A 36 -0.13 -9.13 -2.82
CA ILE A 36 0.83 -8.28 -2.08
C ILE A 36 0.42 -6.80 -2.13
N VAL A 37 -0.05 -6.30 -3.28
CA VAL A 37 -0.45 -4.89 -3.43
C VAL A 37 -1.71 -4.57 -2.63
N GLU A 38 -2.69 -5.46 -2.64
CA GLU A 38 -3.94 -5.32 -1.87
C GLU A 38 -3.67 -5.27 -0.37
N GLN A 39 -2.92 -6.26 0.15
CA GLN A 39 -2.52 -6.27 1.57
C GLN A 39 -1.76 -5.00 1.97
N THR A 40 -0.97 -4.43 1.06
CA THR A 40 -0.22 -3.20 1.33
C THR A 40 -1.14 -1.98 1.36
N ILE A 41 -2.14 -1.90 0.47
CA ILE A 41 -3.16 -0.84 0.47
C ILE A 41 -3.98 -0.92 1.76
N ASP A 42 -4.41 -2.12 2.18
CA ASP A 42 -5.16 -2.31 3.42
C ASP A 42 -4.36 -1.84 4.64
N ASN A 43 -3.07 -2.15 4.68
CA ASN A 43 -2.18 -1.67 5.74
C ASN A 43 -2.10 -0.14 5.76
N LEU A 44 -1.96 0.51 4.59
CA LEU A 44 -1.95 1.97 4.48
C LEU A 44 -3.28 2.56 5.00
N LEU A 45 -4.42 2.12 4.47
CA LEU A 45 -5.73 2.63 4.90
C LEU A 45 -5.97 2.41 6.40
N SER A 46 -5.55 1.26 6.95
CA SER A 46 -5.67 0.96 8.39
C SER A 46 -4.82 1.88 9.27
N SER A 47 -3.77 2.50 8.71
CA SER A 47 -2.89 3.43 9.42
C SER A 47 -3.37 4.89 9.41
N GLY A 48 -4.49 5.18 8.74
CA GLY A 48 -5.11 6.51 8.70
C GLY A 48 -4.49 7.48 7.68
N VAL A 49 -3.92 6.96 6.60
CA VAL A 49 -3.40 7.73 5.44
C VAL A 49 -4.30 7.66 4.22
#